data_AF-D2J8B0-F1
#
_entry.id   AF-D2J8B0-F1
#
_cell.length_a   1.000
_cell.length_b   1.000
_cell.length_c   1.000
_cell.angle_alpha   90.00
_cell.angle_beta   90.00
_cell.angle_gamma   90.00
#
_symmetry.space_group_name_H-M   'P 1'
#
loop_
_entity.id
_entity.type
_entity.pdbx_description
1 polymer ?
#
loop_
_entity_poly.entity_id
_entity_poly.type
_entity_poly.pdbx_seq_one_letter_code
_entity_poly.pdbx_strand_id
1 'polypeptide(L)'
;MADEIITPLANDDEYLGMEVKQLEDEEGNDFYPKTHIKAVEGIERYDDGIIGVTNDLIDLANTMIFDTGWKDYSNNVAPGVQPNGLYASDGFHCGIRQVLHYYGAQEVQYVNKKMIRVNLRNFTNGQKIAQLPTGFMNTTQVFYSRSGSGKQPIMVEIRANGDMNVYIDKADQSGSASSNWIYAQFEWTE
;
A
#
# COMPACT_ATOMS: atom_id res chain seq x y z
N MET A 1 -74.92 21.21 -22.47
CA MET A 1 -74.01 22.33 -22.75
C MET A 1 -73.76 23.00 -21.41
N ALA A 2 -72.57 23.08 -20.82
CA ALA A 2 -71.22 22.87 -21.32
C ALA A 2 -70.30 22.41 -20.16
N ASP A 3 -69.05 22.11 -20.51
CA ASP A 3 -68.04 21.32 -19.82
C ASP A 3 -67.55 21.82 -18.45
N GLU A 4 -67.13 20.86 -17.63
CA GLU A 4 -66.10 21.00 -16.60
C GLU A 4 -64.73 21.25 -17.24
N ILE A 5 -64.08 22.38 -16.96
CA ILE A 5 -62.61 22.50 -17.04
C ILE A 5 -62.09 23.40 -15.91
N ILE A 6 -61.57 22.74 -14.87
CA ILE A 6 -60.37 23.01 -14.04
C ILE A 6 -59.87 24.48 -13.98
N THR A 7 -59.95 25.08 -12.78
CA THR A 7 -59.15 26.26 -12.39
C THR A 7 -57.70 25.86 -12.11
N PRO A 8 -56.68 26.57 -12.65
CA PRO A 8 -55.32 26.46 -12.12
C PRO A 8 -55.19 27.27 -10.84
N LEU A 9 -54.68 26.58 -9.82
CA LEU A 9 -54.22 27.09 -8.53
C LEU A 9 -53.04 28.05 -8.72
N ALA A 10 -52.92 28.98 -7.77
CA ALA A 10 -51.81 29.90 -7.63
C ALA A 10 -50.46 29.16 -7.59
N ASN A 11 -49.51 29.59 -8.42
CA ASN A 11 -48.10 29.32 -8.22
C ASN A 11 -47.43 30.63 -7.81
N ASP A 12 -47.31 30.84 -6.50
CA ASP A 12 -46.30 31.73 -5.93
C ASP A 12 -44.94 31.02 -6.06
N ASP A 13 -44.38 31.05 -7.27
CA ASP A 13 -42.96 30.76 -7.46
C ASP A 13 -42.19 32.03 -7.14
N GLU A 14 -41.74 32.14 -5.89
CA GLU A 14 -40.78 33.16 -5.46
C GLU A 14 -39.46 32.90 -6.17
N TYR A 15 -39.32 33.43 -7.39
CA TYR A 15 -38.05 33.45 -8.10
C TYR A 15 -37.06 34.23 -7.22
N LEU A 16 -36.01 33.54 -6.77
CA LEU A 16 -34.73 34.18 -6.41
C LEU A 16 -34.15 34.80 -7.69
N GLY A 17 -34.79 35.88 -8.15
CA GLY A 17 -34.38 36.65 -9.30
C GLY A 17 -33.18 37.48 -8.92
N MET A 18 -32.01 37.12 -9.43
CA MET A 18 -30.85 38.00 -9.38
C MET A 18 -31.09 39.14 -10.37
N GLU A 19 -31.41 40.34 -9.87
CA GLU A 19 -31.51 41.54 -10.70
C GLU A 19 -30.09 41.98 -11.12
N VAL A 20 -29.73 41.73 -12.37
CA VAL A 20 -28.45 42.18 -12.94
C VAL A 20 -28.66 43.54 -13.60
N LYS A 21 -28.22 44.60 -12.93
CA LYS A 21 -28.23 45.96 -13.50
C LYS A 21 -26.94 46.19 -14.29
N GLN A 22 -27.06 46.38 -15.60
CA GLN A 22 -25.98 46.90 -16.43
C GLN A 22 -25.84 48.41 -16.16
N LEU A 23 -24.62 48.87 -15.98
CA LEU A 23 -24.33 50.28 -15.74
C LEU A 23 -23.89 50.90 -17.06
N GLU A 24 -24.58 51.95 -17.46
CA GLU A 24 -24.27 52.75 -18.65
C GLU A 24 -23.68 54.09 -18.22
N ASP A 25 -22.74 54.63 -19.00
CA ASP A 25 -22.24 56.00 -18.83
C ASP A 25 -23.25 57.03 -19.39
N GLU A 26 -22.93 58.33 -19.27
CA GLU A 26 -23.81 59.41 -19.75
C GLU A 26 -24.02 59.40 -21.27
N GLU A 27 -23.21 58.65 -22.02
CA GLU A 27 -23.28 58.48 -23.47
C GLU A 27 -23.99 57.17 -23.87
N GLY A 28 -24.47 56.39 -22.89
CA GLY A 28 -25.16 55.12 -23.11
C GLY A 28 -24.22 53.95 -23.44
N ASN A 29 -22.92 54.08 -23.17
CA ASN A 29 -21.98 52.97 -23.32
C ASN A 29 -21.92 52.16 -22.03
N ASP A 30 -21.80 50.84 -22.16
CA ASP A 30 -21.54 49.95 -21.04
C ASP A 30 -20.27 50.36 -20.31
N PHE A 31 -20.38 50.65 -19.01
CA PHE A 31 -19.22 50.88 -18.15
C PHE A 31 -19.16 49.82 -17.05
N TYR A 32 -17.97 49.24 -16.89
CA TYR A 32 -17.71 48.23 -15.86
C TYR A 32 -17.08 48.90 -14.63
N PRO A 33 -17.77 48.93 -13.48
CA PRO A 33 -17.20 49.50 -12.27
C PRO A 33 -16.02 48.64 -11.83
N LYS A 34 -14.88 49.27 -11.55
CA LYS A 34 -13.75 48.57 -10.92
C LYS A 34 -14.10 48.31 -9.47
N THR A 35 -14.40 47.06 -9.12
CA THR A 35 -14.61 46.64 -7.73
C THR A 35 -13.28 46.18 -7.12
N HIS A 36 -13.09 46.43 -5.82
CA HIS A 36 -11.97 45.84 -5.09
C HIS A 36 -12.30 44.38 -4.80
N ILE A 37 -11.33 43.45 -4.88
CA ILE A 37 -11.59 42.00 -4.68
C ILE A 37 -12.27 41.69 -3.33
N LYS A 38 -11.98 42.50 -2.30
CA LYS A 38 -12.63 42.46 -0.97
C LYS A 38 -14.12 42.84 -0.94
N ALA A 39 -14.66 43.41 -2.02
CA ALA A 39 -16.07 43.77 -2.15
C ALA A 39 -16.90 42.68 -2.86
N VAL A 40 -16.26 41.60 -3.31
CA VAL A 40 -16.93 40.47 -3.96
C VAL A 40 -17.18 39.39 -2.90
N GLU A 41 -18.40 39.33 -2.40
CA GLU A 41 -18.82 38.38 -1.38
C GLU A 41 -18.91 36.95 -1.98
N GLY A 42 -18.25 35.97 -1.36
CA GLY A 42 -18.29 34.55 -1.78
C GLY A 42 -17.02 34.01 -2.46
N ILE A 43 -16.07 34.85 -2.85
CA ILE A 43 -14.74 34.40 -3.36
C ILE A 43 -13.94 33.69 -2.26
N GLU A 44 -14.10 34.10 -0.99
CA GLU A 44 -13.40 33.52 0.16
C GLU A 44 -13.64 31.99 0.30
N ARG A 45 -14.85 31.51 -0.02
CA ARG A 45 -15.18 30.07 0.02
C ARG A 45 -14.48 29.27 -1.08
N TYR A 46 -14.17 29.91 -2.20
CA TYR A 46 -13.46 29.27 -3.31
C TYR A 46 -11.97 29.16 -3.01
N ASP A 47 -11.39 30.21 -2.39
CA ASP A 47 -10.00 30.21 -1.95
C ASP A 47 -9.74 29.16 -0.85
N ASP A 48 -10.63 29.04 0.14
CA ASP A 48 -10.54 28.00 1.17
C ASP A 48 -10.65 26.58 0.59
N GLY A 49 -11.50 26.39 -0.42
CA GLY A 49 -11.65 25.12 -1.13
C GLY A 49 -10.39 24.75 -1.93
N ILE A 50 -9.78 25.72 -2.61
CA ILE A 50 -8.51 25.52 -3.34
C ILE A 50 -7.36 25.25 -2.38
N ILE A 51 -7.27 25.99 -1.28
CA ILE A 51 -6.23 25.78 -0.24
C ILE A 51 -6.40 24.39 0.39
N GLY A 52 -7.62 23.96 0.68
CA GLY A 52 -7.92 22.62 1.20
C GLY A 52 -7.48 21.51 0.24
N VAL A 53 -7.91 21.58 -1.03
CA VAL A 53 -7.51 20.61 -2.06
C VAL A 53 -6.00 20.62 -2.29
N THR A 54 -5.37 21.79 -2.25
CA THR A 54 -3.90 21.91 -2.41
C THR A 54 -3.17 21.23 -1.26
N ASN A 55 -3.64 21.40 -0.01
CA ASN A 55 -3.06 20.74 1.15
C ASN A 55 -3.27 19.22 1.12
N ASP A 56 -4.46 18.74 0.72
CA ASP A 56 -4.74 17.31 0.57
C ASP A 56 -3.86 16.66 -0.52
N LEU A 57 -3.62 17.38 -1.63
CA LEU A 57 -2.72 16.93 -2.69
C LEU A 57 -1.26 16.95 -2.24
N ILE A 58 -0.86 17.94 -1.44
CA ILE A 58 0.47 17.99 -0.82
C ILE A 58 0.63 16.81 0.16
N ASP A 59 -0.34 16.53 1.01
CA ASP A 59 -0.27 15.41 1.97
C ASP A 59 -0.28 14.03 1.28
N LEU A 60 -1.05 13.88 0.19
CA LEU A 60 -1.03 12.69 -0.65
C LEU A 60 0.31 12.54 -1.39
N ALA A 61 0.85 13.63 -1.94
CA ALA A 61 2.16 13.62 -2.58
C ALA A 61 3.28 13.33 -1.58
N ASN A 62 3.11 13.78 -0.33
CA ASN A 62 4.06 13.59 0.76
C ASN A 62 3.92 12.23 1.45
N THR A 63 2.88 11.45 1.17
CA THR A 63 2.65 10.15 1.81
C THR A 63 2.22 9.13 0.76
N MET A 64 3.19 8.36 0.27
CA MET A 64 2.95 7.35 -0.77
C MET A 64 3.37 5.97 -0.27
N ILE A 65 2.46 5.01 -0.34
CA ILE A 65 2.71 3.62 0.04
C ILE A 65 2.65 2.74 -1.21
N PHE A 66 3.76 2.10 -1.53
CA PHE A 66 3.80 1.00 -2.49
C PHE A 66 3.88 -0.31 -1.75
N ASP A 67 2.95 -1.21 -2.05
CA ASP A 67 2.90 -2.55 -1.48
C ASP A 67 2.81 -3.58 -2.60
N THR A 68 3.79 -4.49 -2.67
CA THR A 68 3.79 -5.55 -3.67
C THR A 68 2.68 -6.58 -3.44
N GLY A 69 2.08 -6.58 -2.26
CA GLY A 69 1.37 -7.73 -1.70
C GLY A 69 2.30 -8.92 -1.50
N TRP A 70 1.75 -10.05 -1.09
CA TRP A 70 2.49 -11.30 -1.04
C TRP A 70 2.69 -11.88 -2.44
N LYS A 71 3.94 -12.10 -2.82
CA LYS A 71 4.33 -12.81 -4.05
C LYS A 71 4.83 -14.20 -3.69
N ASP A 72 4.18 -15.22 -4.23
CA ASP A 72 4.58 -16.61 -4.03
C ASP A 72 5.96 -16.87 -4.67
N TYR A 73 6.80 -17.64 -3.97
CA TYR A 73 8.07 -18.13 -4.48
C TYR A 73 8.17 -19.66 -4.47
N SER A 74 7.07 -20.37 -4.23
CA SER A 74 7.07 -21.83 -4.08
C SER A 74 7.60 -22.57 -5.32
N ASN A 75 7.45 -21.99 -6.51
CA ASN A 75 8.01 -22.53 -7.76
C ASN A 75 9.54 -22.41 -7.89
N ASN A 76 10.19 -21.60 -7.05
CA ASN A 76 11.64 -21.40 -7.03
C ASN A 76 12.31 -22.12 -5.84
N VAL A 77 11.58 -23.06 -5.21
CA VAL A 77 12.10 -23.92 -4.15
C VAL A 77 12.98 -25.01 -4.76
N ALA A 78 14.06 -25.36 -4.07
CA ALA A 78 15.04 -26.30 -4.57
C ALA A 78 14.45 -27.72 -4.75
N PRO A 79 14.94 -28.50 -5.74
CA PRO A 79 14.48 -29.87 -5.95
C PRO A 79 14.54 -30.72 -4.67
N GLY A 80 13.46 -31.45 -4.40
CA GLY A 80 13.33 -32.31 -3.21
C GLY A 80 12.87 -31.59 -1.93
N VAL A 81 12.94 -30.26 -1.87
CA VAL A 81 12.35 -29.47 -0.77
C VAL A 81 10.85 -29.32 -1.02
N GLN A 82 10.05 -29.52 0.01
CA GLN A 82 8.59 -29.43 -0.07
C GLN A 82 8.10 -28.05 0.40
N PRO A 83 7.52 -27.21 -0.48
CA PRO A 83 6.88 -25.98 -0.05
C PRO A 83 5.49 -26.22 0.53
N ASN A 84 5.06 -25.31 1.41
CA ASN A 84 3.69 -25.16 1.89
C ASN A 84 3.13 -26.44 2.56
N GLY A 85 4.00 -27.22 3.19
CA GLY A 85 3.66 -28.53 3.75
C GLY A 85 3.17 -28.51 5.20
N LEU A 86 3.13 -27.35 5.85
CA LEU A 86 2.62 -27.18 7.21
C LEU A 86 1.36 -26.29 7.25
N TYR A 87 0.43 -26.65 8.15
CA TYR A 87 -0.82 -25.93 8.39
C TYR A 87 -1.62 -25.69 7.09
N ALA A 88 -1.98 -26.76 6.39
CA ALA A 88 -2.57 -26.69 5.05
C ALA A 88 -3.93 -25.97 4.98
N SER A 89 -4.67 -25.89 6.09
CA SER A 89 -6.00 -25.29 6.17
C SER A 89 -6.02 -23.81 6.56
N ASP A 90 -5.08 -23.39 7.39
CA ASP A 90 -5.12 -22.13 8.15
C ASP A 90 -3.73 -21.47 8.26
N GLY A 91 -2.73 -22.04 7.59
CA GLY A 91 -1.38 -21.52 7.53
C GLY A 91 -1.13 -20.56 6.39
N PHE A 92 0.05 -19.97 6.39
CA PHE A 92 0.52 -19.17 5.26
C PHE A 92 1.35 -19.99 4.28
N HIS A 93 1.26 -19.61 3.01
CA HIS A 93 2.15 -20.08 1.96
C HIS A 93 3.46 -19.28 1.96
N CYS A 94 4.49 -19.86 1.34
CA CYS A 94 5.74 -19.19 1.01
C CYS A 94 5.44 -17.89 0.26
N GLY A 95 6.08 -16.81 0.66
CA GLY A 95 5.93 -15.56 -0.07
C GLY A 95 6.87 -14.48 0.42
N ILE A 96 7.13 -13.54 -0.46
CA ILE A 96 7.85 -12.30 -0.15
C ILE A 96 6.93 -11.10 -0.34
N ARG A 97 7.18 -10.03 0.42
CA ARG A 97 6.47 -8.77 0.30
C ARG A 97 7.41 -7.62 0.57
N GLN A 98 7.25 -6.54 -0.19
CA GLN A 98 7.94 -5.28 0.02
C GLN A 98 6.90 -4.18 0.19
N VAL A 99 7.08 -3.36 1.21
CA VAL A 99 6.29 -2.16 1.48
C VAL A 99 7.26 -0.99 1.52
N LEU A 100 7.11 -0.09 0.56
CA LEU A 100 7.89 1.14 0.47
C LEU A 100 6.98 2.31 0.83
N HIS A 101 7.30 2.96 1.94
CA HIS A 101 6.55 4.11 2.44
C HIS A 101 7.40 5.36 2.30
N TYR A 102 6.99 6.26 1.42
CA TYR A 102 7.57 7.59 1.26
C TYR A 102 6.87 8.58 2.18
N TYR A 103 7.66 9.41 2.86
CA TYR A 103 7.17 10.44 3.76
C TYR A 103 8.07 11.69 3.76
N GLY A 104 7.51 12.84 4.12
CA GLY A 104 8.23 14.10 4.27
C GLY A 104 7.97 15.10 3.13
N ALA A 105 7.75 16.36 3.51
CA ALA A 105 7.27 17.42 2.60
C ALA A 105 8.37 18.16 1.83
N GLN A 106 9.60 18.17 2.34
CA GLN A 106 10.74 18.91 1.75
C GLN A 106 11.93 18.01 1.44
N GLU A 107 12.17 16.98 2.26
CA GLU A 107 13.11 15.91 1.98
C GLU A 107 12.31 14.61 1.91
N VAL A 108 12.30 13.97 0.74
CA VAL A 108 11.63 12.68 0.55
C VAL A 108 12.42 11.62 1.31
N GLN A 109 11.87 11.20 2.43
CA GLN A 109 12.36 10.06 3.21
C GLN A 109 11.56 8.82 2.81
N TYR A 110 12.14 7.64 3.03
CA TYR A 110 11.40 6.40 2.84
C TYR A 110 11.76 5.35 3.88
N VAL A 111 10.79 4.50 4.19
CA VAL A 111 11.00 3.24 4.90
C VAL A 111 10.74 2.10 3.91
N ASN A 112 11.76 1.28 3.65
CA ASN A 112 11.63 0.10 2.83
C ASN A 112 11.56 -1.15 3.71
N LYS A 113 10.33 -1.57 4.04
CA LYS A 113 10.09 -2.77 4.83
C LYS A 113 9.97 -3.98 3.90
N LYS A 114 10.75 -5.02 4.19
CA LYS A 114 10.72 -6.29 3.47
C LYS A 114 10.30 -7.40 4.41
N MET A 115 9.57 -8.36 3.86
CA MET A 115 8.98 -9.47 4.62
C MET A 115 9.12 -10.77 3.84
N ILE A 116 9.29 -11.87 4.56
CA ILE A 116 9.29 -13.20 4.00
C ILE A 116 8.50 -14.16 4.89
N ARG A 117 7.74 -15.03 4.25
CA ARG A 117 7.07 -16.19 4.84
C ARG A 117 7.76 -17.44 4.35
N VAL A 118 8.24 -18.25 5.28
CA VAL A 118 8.95 -19.50 5.00
C VAL A 118 8.10 -20.66 5.53
N ASN A 119 7.57 -21.48 4.62
CA ASN A 119 6.84 -22.71 4.94
C ASN A 119 7.43 -23.84 4.11
N LEU A 120 8.51 -24.47 4.60
CA LEU A 120 9.30 -25.43 3.84
C LEU A 120 9.58 -26.69 4.68
N ARG A 121 9.68 -27.85 4.03
CA ARG A 121 10.03 -29.14 4.64
C ARG A 121 11.02 -29.91 3.79
N ASN A 122 11.55 -31.00 4.33
CA ASN A 122 12.37 -31.97 3.62
C ASN A 122 13.69 -31.39 3.08
N PHE A 123 14.50 -30.84 3.97
CA PHE A 123 15.80 -30.27 3.64
C PHE A 123 16.90 -30.80 4.57
N THR A 124 18.14 -30.71 4.11
CA THR A 124 19.35 -31.08 4.87
C THR A 124 20.12 -29.84 5.33
N ASN A 125 21.05 -30.05 6.27
CA ASN A 125 21.93 -28.98 6.73
C ASN A 125 22.80 -28.42 5.58
N GLY A 126 22.92 -27.10 5.49
CA GLY A 126 23.72 -26.39 4.49
C GLY A 126 23.08 -26.31 3.10
N GLN A 127 21.88 -26.88 2.91
CA GLN A 127 21.21 -26.91 1.62
C GLN A 127 20.73 -25.51 1.19
N LYS A 128 20.90 -25.19 -0.10
CA LYS A 128 20.13 -24.11 -0.74
C LYS A 128 18.69 -24.58 -0.93
N ILE A 129 17.75 -23.93 -0.25
CA ILE A 129 16.34 -24.33 -0.20
C ILE A 129 15.43 -23.55 -1.15
N ALA A 130 15.84 -22.35 -1.58
CA ALA A 130 15.11 -21.57 -2.56
C ALA A 130 16.02 -20.53 -3.26
N GLN A 131 15.50 -19.96 -4.35
CA GLN A 131 16.03 -18.77 -5.01
C GLN A 131 14.98 -17.66 -4.98
N LEU A 132 15.27 -16.56 -4.29
CA LEU A 132 14.45 -15.34 -4.36
C LEU A 132 14.84 -14.50 -5.58
N PRO A 133 13.96 -13.57 -6.03
CA PRO A 133 14.31 -12.64 -7.10
C PRO A 133 15.57 -11.83 -6.77
N THR A 134 16.50 -11.77 -7.72
CA THR A 134 17.70 -10.94 -7.61
C THR A 134 17.31 -9.47 -7.37
N GLY A 135 17.96 -8.81 -6.42
CA GLY A 135 17.65 -7.42 -6.03
C GLY A 135 16.54 -7.28 -4.99
N PHE A 136 15.86 -8.37 -4.61
CA PHE A 136 14.95 -8.33 -3.46
C PHE A 136 15.70 -8.12 -2.13
N MET A 137 16.95 -8.55 -2.02
CA MET A 137 17.80 -8.33 -0.82
C MET A 137 18.90 -7.32 -1.15
N ASN A 138 19.11 -6.30 -0.32
CA ASN A 138 20.25 -5.39 -0.48
C ASN A 138 21.52 -5.96 0.18
N THR A 139 21.34 -6.62 1.33
CA THR A 139 22.41 -7.23 2.12
C THR A 139 22.01 -8.64 2.55
N THR A 140 23.00 -9.45 2.96
CA THR A 140 22.71 -10.77 3.52
C THR A 140 21.95 -10.62 4.83
N GLN A 141 20.81 -11.30 4.94
CA GLN A 141 20.00 -11.37 6.15
C GLN A 141 20.08 -12.77 6.74
N VAL A 142 20.10 -12.85 8.08
CA VAL A 142 20.13 -14.11 8.82
C VAL A 142 19.02 -14.09 9.86
N PHE A 143 18.18 -15.12 9.84
CA PHE A 143 17.07 -15.30 10.77
C PHE A 143 17.15 -16.66 11.45
N TYR A 144 16.55 -16.76 12.63
CA TYR A 144 16.37 -18.03 13.32
C TYR A 144 14.89 -18.37 13.33
N SER A 145 14.53 -19.49 12.71
CA SER A 145 13.16 -20.00 12.73
C SER A 145 12.98 -21.00 13.87
N ARG A 146 11.74 -21.10 14.34
CA ARG A 146 11.33 -22.30 15.08
C ARG A 146 11.61 -23.56 14.25
N SER A 147 11.81 -24.67 14.92
CA SER A 147 11.97 -25.99 14.33
C SER A 147 11.00 -26.97 14.99
N GLY A 148 11.12 -28.26 14.64
CA GLY A 148 10.39 -29.35 15.29
C GLY A 148 10.43 -29.31 16.81
N SER A 149 9.38 -29.82 17.47
CA SER A 149 9.39 -29.96 18.93
C SER A 149 10.63 -30.73 19.39
N GLY A 150 11.35 -30.18 20.38
CA GLY A 150 12.58 -30.77 20.91
C GLY A 150 13.85 -30.51 20.09
N LYS A 151 13.79 -29.70 19.03
CA LYS A 151 14.96 -29.31 18.21
C LYS A 151 15.37 -27.86 18.47
N GLN A 152 16.63 -27.55 18.16
CA GLN A 152 17.18 -26.19 18.15
C GLN A 152 16.64 -25.37 16.96
N PRO A 153 16.60 -24.03 17.07
CA PRO A 153 16.22 -23.16 15.97
C PRO A 153 17.04 -23.43 14.70
N ILE A 154 16.40 -23.32 13.54
CA ILE A 154 17.07 -23.47 12.24
C ILE A 154 17.46 -22.08 11.75
N MET A 155 18.73 -21.90 11.39
CA MET A 155 19.20 -20.66 10.78
C MET A 155 18.77 -20.62 9.32
N VAL A 156 18.21 -19.49 8.91
CA VAL A 156 17.86 -19.16 7.53
C VAL A 156 18.74 -18.00 7.10
N GLU A 157 19.64 -18.25 6.16
CA GLU A 157 20.47 -17.24 5.51
C GLU A 157 19.86 -16.89 4.16
N ILE A 158 19.69 -15.60 3.88
CA ILE A 158 19.28 -15.11 2.57
C ILE A 158 20.33 -14.11 2.10
N ARG A 159 21.08 -14.46 1.07
CA ARG A 159 22.15 -13.62 0.52
C ARG A 159 21.60 -12.51 -0.37
N ALA A 160 22.40 -11.48 -0.59
CA ALA A 160 22.03 -10.35 -1.48
C ALA A 160 21.65 -10.80 -2.92
N ASN A 161 22.22 -11.92 -3.39
CA ASN A 161 21.88 -12.51 -4.69
C ASN A 161 20.58 -13.34 -4.69
N GLY A 162 19.85 -13.40 -3.57
CA GLY A 162 18.61 -14.15 -3.41
C GLY A 162 18.79 -15.64 -3.08
N ASP A 163 20.03 -16.14 -2.91
CA ASP A 163 20.25 -17.50 -2.44
C ASP A 163 19.72 -17.65 -1.01
N MET A 164 18.83 -18.61 -0.81
CA MET A 164 18.30 -18.95 0.50
C MET A 164 18.86 -20.29 0.96
N ASN A 165 19.62 -20.27 2.06
CA ASN A 165 20.29 -21.43 2.64
C ASN A 165 19.77 -21.68 4.06
N VAL A 166 19.85 -22.94 4.51
CA VAL A 166 19.49 -23.32 5.88
C VAL A 166 20.64 -24.03 6.57
N TYR A 167 20.80 -23.75 7.86
CA TYR A 167 21.77 -24.42 8.70
C TYR A 167 21.08 -24.96 9.95
N ILE A 168 21.29 -26.25 10.21
CA ILE A 168 20.70 -26.99 11.32
C ILE A 168 21.79 -27.13 12.38
N ASP A 169 21.42 -26.92 13.65
CA ASP A 169 22.37 -27.10 14.76
C ASP A 169 22.98 -28.51 14.75
N LYS A 170 24.26 -28.60 15.11
CA LYS A 170 25.01 -29.87 15.10
C LYS A 170 24.32 -30.96 15.93
N ALA A 171 23.62 -30.61 17.01
CA ALA A 171 22.88 -31.56 17.84
C ALA A 171 21.72 -32.24 17.09
N ASP A 172 21.15 -31.59 16.07
CA ASP A 172 19.97 -32.07 15.35
C ASP A 172 20.27 -32.60 13.94
N GLN A 173 21.52 -32.53 13.48
CA GLN A 173 21.93 -32.93 12.13
C GLN A 173 21.82 -34.43 11.85
N SER A 174 21.77 -35.28 12.88
CA SER A 174 21.56 -36.74 12.71
C SER A 174 20.11 -37.12 12.39
N GLY A 175 19.16 -36.17 12.46
CA GLY A 175 17.76 -36.41 12.10
C GLY A 175 17.54 -36.55 10.60
N SER A 176 16.49 -37.28 10.21
CA SER A 176 16.09 -37.40 8.79
C SER A 176 15.71 -36.03 8.21
N ALA A 177 16.06 -35.79 6.93
CA ALA A 177 15.66 -34.60 6.18
C ALA A 177 14.13 -34.37 6.21
N SER A 178 13.35 -35.44 6.12
CA SER A 178 11.87 -35.40 6.16
C SER A 178 11.30 -34.88 7.49
N SER A 179 12.10 -34.92 8.56
CA SER A 179 11.73 -34.39 9.87
C SER A 179 12.05 -32.90 10.03
N ASN A 180 12.74 -32.29 9.07
CA ASN A 180 13.11 -30.88 9.10
C ASN A 180 12.03 -30.06 8.42
N TRP A 181 11.65 -28.98 9.10
CA TRP A 181 10.65 -28.05 8.62
C TRP A 181 10.87 -26.66 9.19
N ILE A 182 10.44 -25.65 8.46
CA ILE A 182 10.41 -24.24 8.84
C ILE A 182 8.99 -23.75 8.62
N TYR A 183 8.43 -23.08 9.63
CA TYR A 183 7.21 -22.31 9.53
C TYR A 183 7.39 -21.02 10.32
N ALA A 184 7.80 -19.96 9.63
CA ALA A 184 8.11 -18.67 10.23
C ALA A 184 7.88 -17.50 9.25
N GLN A 185 7.62 -16.32 9.80
CA GLN A 185 7.58 -15.05 9.07
C GLN A 185 8.64 -14.13 9.66
N PHE A 186 9.39 -13.45 8.80
CA PHE A 186 10.39 -12.46 9.19
C PHE A 186 10.10 -11.14 8.50
N GLU A 187 10.44 -10.03 9.17
CA GLU A 187 10.42 -8.69 8.61
C GLU A 187 11.74 -7.99 8.93
N TRP A 188 12.19 -7.13 8.02
CA TRP A 188 13.34 -6.26 8.22
C TRP A 188 13.14 -4.96 7.44
N THR A 189 13.94 -3.95 7.78
CA THR A 189 13.97 -2.67 7.08
C THR A 189 15.32 -2.53 6.40
N GLU A 190 15.32 -2.10 5.15
CA GLU A 190 16.52 -1.73 4.39
C GLU A 190 16.51 -0.28 3.96
#